data_AF-A0A936G672-F1
#
_entry.id   AF-A0A936G672-F1
#
_cell.length_a   1.000
_cell.length_b   1.000
_cell.length_c   1.000
_cell.angle_alpha   90.00
_cell.angle_beta   90.00
_cell.angle_gamma   90.00
#
_symmetry.space_group_name_H-M   'P 1'
#
loop_
_entity.id
_entity.type
_entity.pdbx_description
1 polymer ?
#
loop_
_entity_poly.entity_id
_entity_poly.type
_entity_poly.pdbx_seq_one_letter_code
_entity_poly.pdbx_strand_id
1 'polypeptide(L)'
;MVPADSRPYIGSSDNNTVMGLIFGHNGASRLDMTGGGQGGPQNGGTPPSAPQAGTNPNQGTQPQQNPRQGPPQQALDACATSTQGDACSFTQQNGNTINGTCIIPPNQNQLACAPAGMIPQGQNGQAPNGAPNGQGPQGQGGGTPFSQETGTPGVLRFFTQPLSKQMSWLLPFALISVLLALFASRIRLPLESGAHKALLLWGGWLLTCIVFFSMVSGIFHSYYAIMLAPALGAMVGIGFAQLWSWGEDKKWAGMLLAASAAVTVGFQYFAASQYGDFAWWMIGSGILLGLGIIFQFIKSGRRLAYVSMLAAMLIIPMYWTVMTSVESSDINLPTAYTGASQTQDGPDRARQQQGSNVNAELLSYLEANTQGMKYLVAVPSSQQGSQLVIATGRPVLFMGGFSGGDEVVTVDDLKEMVANGELRYVLYGGDRGNNAEISSWLQTSCSVVQEYSQTNTGGPQGQSMTLYMCK
;
A
#
# COMPACT_ATOMS: atom_id res chain seq x y z
N MET A 1 10.76 30.51 -10.92
CA MET A 1 10.42 29.46 -9.92
C MET A 1 9.36 30.03 -9.00
N VAL A 2 8.37 29.23 -8.58
CA VAL A 2 7.33 29.67 -7.63
C VAL A 2 7.99 29.96 -6.25
N PRO A 3 7.68 31.09 -5.57
CA PRO A 3 8.18 31.42 -4.23
C PRO A 3 7.89 30.29 -3.22
N ALA A 4 8.78 30.05 -2.25
CA ALA A 4 8.64 28.94 -1.29
C ALA A 4 7.29 28.97 -0.55
N ASP A 5 6.86 30.17 -0.17
CA ASP A 5 5.64 30.49 0.57
C ASP A 5 4.36 30.34 -0.29
N SER A 6 4.52 30.23 -1.61
CA SER A 6 3.43 30.05 -2.58
C SER A 6 3.45 28.68 -3.24
N ARG A 7 4.35 27.77 -2.81
CA ARG A 7 4.38 26.41 -3.34
C ARG A 7 3.27 25.59 -2.69
N PRO A 8 2.49 24.82 -3.48
CA PRO A 8 1.56 23.86 -2.89
C PRO A 8 2.32 22.88 -2.00
N TYR A 9 1.71 22.52 -0.87
CA TYR A 9 2.28 21.58 0.08
C TYR A 9 2.60 20.24 -0.60
N ILE A 10 3.84 19.79 -0.49
CA ILE A 10 4.29 18.49 -0.96
C ILE A 10 3.98 17.48 0.14
N GLY A 11 2.76 16.95 0.05
CA GLY A 11 2.20 15.98 0.98
C GLY A 11 3.16 14.83 1.29
N SER A 12 3.18 14.44 2.57
CA SER A 12 4.01 13.36 3.13
C SER A 12 5.52 13.59 3.16
N SER A 13 6.03 14.76 2.77
CA SER A 13 7.43 15.15 3.00
C SER A 13 7.61 15.90 4.32
N ASP A 14 8.70 15.65 5.05
CA ASP A 14 8.94 16.28 6.36
C ASP A 14 9.33 17.77 6.27
N ASN A 15 9.73 18.23 5.08
CA ASN A 15 10.29 19.56 4.87
C ASN A 15 9.69 20.30 3.66
N ASN A 16 8.54 19.84 3.15
CA ASN A 16 7.86 20.43 1.99
C ASN A 16 8.75 20.50 0.72
N THR A 17 9.56 19.45 0.47
CA THR A 17 10.42 19.37 -0.72
C THR A 17 10.20 18.10 -1.54
N VAL A 18 10.36 18.23 -2.86
CA VAL A 18 10.30 17.09 -3.79
C VAL A 18 11.39 16.05 -3.45
N MET A 19 12.57 16.48 -3.01
CA MET A 19 13.64 15.56 -2.63
C MET A 19 13.32 14.79 -1.35
N GLY A 20 12.72 15.45 -0.35
CA GLY A 20 12.22 14.79 0.85
C GLY A 20 11.12 13.77 0.53
N LEU A 21 10.23 14.07 -0.42
CA LEU A 21 9.25 13.12 -0.91
C LEU A 21 9.89 11.92 -1.63
N ILE A 22 10.83 12.15 -2.56
CA ILE A 22 11.45 11.09 -3.36
C ILE A 22 12.34 10.19 -2.51
N PHE A 23 13.31 10.76 -1.81
CA PHE A 23 14.33 9.97 -1.11
C PHE A 23 13.93 9.62 0.32
N GLY A 24 13.13 10.46 0.99
CA GLY A 24 12.61 10.20 2.33
C GLY A 24 11.37 9.32 2.27
N HIS A 25 10.21 9.91 1.96
CA HIS A 25 8.90 9.25 2.10
C HIS A 25 8.63 8.11 1.10
N ASN A 26 9.09 8.23 -0.14
CA ASN A 26 8.94 7.19 -1.16
C ASN A 26 10.15 6.27 -1.26
N GLY A 27 11.28 6.64 -0.63
CA GLY A 27 12.53 5.90 -0.67
C GLY A 27 12.82 5.20 0.65
N ALA A 28 13.59 5.85 1.52
CA ALA A 28 14.13 5.28 2.75
C ALA A 28 13.04 4.79 3.72
N SER A 29 11.95 5.56 3.91
CA SER A 29 10.88 5.18 4.85
C SER A 29 10.13 3.91 4.43
N ARG A 30 10.21 3.54 3.14
CA ARG A 30 9.59 2.31 2.62
C ARG A 30 10.44 1.06 2.89
N LEU A 31 11.71 1.23 3.24
CA LEU A 31 12.67 0.14 3.47
C LEU A 31 12.89 -0.17 4.96
N ASP A 32 12.42 0.69 5.86
CA ASP A 32 12.69 0.52 7.29
C ASP A 32 11.87 -0.63 7.90
N MET A 33 12.57 -1.59 8.52
CA MET A 33 11.98 -2.81 9.09
C MET A 33 11.44 -2.60 10.51
N THR A 34 11.69 -1.45 11.13
CA THR A 34 11.16 -1.13 12.46
C THR A 34 9.73 -0.60 12.34
N GLY A 35 8.79 -1.54 12.26
CA GLY A 35 7.38 -1.43 12.65
C GLY A 35 6.75 -0.04 12.65
N GLY A 36 5.88 0.19 11.67
CA GLY A 36 4.89 1.26 11.69
C GLY A 36 4.98 2.11 10.44
N GLY A 37 4.15 1.78 9.45
CA GLY A 37 3.69 2.84 8.55
C GLY A 37 2.98 3.88 9.40
N GLN A 38 3.71 4.89 9.88
CA GLN A 38 3.14 6.16 10.29
C GLN A 38 2.61 6.82 9.01
N GLY A 39 1.40 6.43 8.61
CA GLY A 39 0.51 7.35 7.95
C GLY A 39 0.13 8.41 8.99
N GLY A 40 0.74 9.59 8.86
CA GLY A 40 0.48 10.76 9.69
C GLY A 40 1.65 11.11 10.62
N PRO A 41 2.13 12.37 10.63
CA PRO A 41 2.99 12.83 11.72
C PRO A 41 2.21 12.73 13.04
N GLN A 42 2.71 11.93 13.97
CA GLN A 42 2.30 12.02 15.36
C GLN A 42 2.76 13.37 15.92
N ASN A 43 1.77 14.16 16.32
CA ASN A 43 1.84 15.43 17.02
C ASN A 43 3.01 15.59 17.98
N GLY A 44 3.71 16.73 17.86
CA GLY A 44 4.75 17.16 18.79
C GLY A 44 5.68 18.23 18.24
N GLY A 45 5.16 19.31 17.65
CA GLY A 45 5.96 20.44 17.16
C GLY A 45 5.37 21.78 17.56
N THR A 46 5.91 22.38 18.62
CA THR A 46 5.66 23.77 19.01
C THR A 46 6.04 24.75 17.88
N PRO A 47 5.32 25.88 17.70
CA PRO A 47 5.67 26.87 16.68
C PRO A 47 6.95 27.63 17.05
N PRO A 48 7.73 28.14 16.07
CA PRO A 48 8.91 28.96 16.35
C PRO A 48 8.48 30.38 16.75
N SER A 49 8.64 30.71 18.03
CA SER A 49 8.51 32.08 18.53
C SER A 49 9.75 32.91 18.18
N ALA A 50 9.53 34.08 17.57
CA ALA A 50 10.53 35.13 17.39
C ALA A 50 11.00 35.73 18.75
N PRO A 51 12.15 36.43 18.80
CA PRO A 51 12.83 36.72 20.06
C PRO A 51 12.33 38.00 20.73
N GLN A 52 11.97 37.92 22.02
CA GLN A 52 11.95 39.08 22.89
C GLN A 52 12.64 38.79 24.24
N ALA A 53 13.56 39.70 24.56
CA ALA A 53 14.37 39.74 25.76
C ALA A 53 13.55 40.14 26.99
N GLY A 54 13.92 39.63 28.17
CA GLY A 54 13.36 40.06 29.45
C GLY A 54 13.75 39.18 30.63
N THR A 55 14.93 39.46 31.19
CA THR A 55 15.37 39.32 32.60
C THR A 55 14.59 38.39 33.56
N ASN A 56 15.28 37.36 34.05
CA ASN A 56 15.00 36.64 35.31
C ASN A 56 15.61 37.46 36.49
N PRO A 57 15.04 37.47 37.71
CA PRO A 57 15.34 36.38 38.66
C PRO A 57 14.20 36.05 39.64
N ASN A 58 13.82 34.77 39.75
CA ASN A 58 13.65 34.13 41.06
C ASN A 58 13.66 32.61 40.91
N GLN A 59 14.80 32.02 41.22
CA GLN A 59 15.02 30.58 41.32
C GLN A 59 14.50 30.07 42.68
N GLY A 60 13.51 29.19 42.63
CA GLY A 60 13.24 28.19 43.66
C GLY A 60 13.39 26.81 43.05
N THR A 61 14.53 26.18 43.29
CA THR A 61 14.86 24.73 43.24
C THR A 61 13.95 23.76 42.44
N GLN A 62 14.51 23.19 41.36
CA GLN A 62 14.07 21.95 40.70
C GLN A 62 14.16 20.73 41.65
N PRO A 63 13.48 19.61 41.34
CA PRO A 63 14.13 18.60 40.50
C PRO A 63 13.44 18.34 39.16
N GLN A 64 14.29 17.99 38.22
CA GLN A 64 14.08 17.77 36.80
C GLN A 64 13.63 16.31 36.53
N GLN A 65 12.98 16.10 35.38
CA GLN A 65 12.73 14.83 34.66
C GLN A 65 11.50 14.00 35.10
N ASN A 66 10.58 13.75 34.17
CA ASN A 66 9.80 12.50 34.20
C ASN A 66 9.65 11.88 32.80
N PRO A 67 10.00 10.59 32.60
CA PRO A 67 10.05 9.89 31.31
C PRO A 67 8.67 9.41 30.85
N ARG A 68 8.57 8.96 29.58
CA ARG A 68 7.43 8.22 29.01
C ARG A 68 6.86 7.22 30.02
N GLN A 69 5.70 7.52 30.62
CA GLN A 69 5.14 6.68 31.68
C GLN A 69 4.42 5.47 31.06
N GLY A 70 4.80 4.27 31.53
CA GLY A 70 4.05 3.05 31.32
C GLY A 70 2.71 3.06 32.09
N PRO A 71 1.97 1.93 32.13
CA PRO A 71 0.72 1.85 32.87
C PRO A 71 0.97 2.21 34.34
N PRO A 72 0.01 2.89 34.99
CA PRO A 72 0.14 3.27 36.39
C PRO A 72 0.32 2.01 37.26
N GLN A 73 1.12 2.11 38.32
CA GLN A 73 1.44 0.95 39.17
C GLN A 73 0.18 0.26 39.72
N GLN A 74 -0.87 1.03 40.02
CA GLN A 74 -2.16 0.49 40.46
C GLN A 74 -2.81 -0.45 39.43
N ALA A 75 -2.56 -0.24 38.12
CA ALA A 75 -3.07 -1.10 37.05
C ALA A 75 -2.25 -2.38 36.91
N LEU A 76 -0.95 -2.35 37.21
CA LEU A 76 -0.10 -3.54 37.26
C LEU A 76 -0.43 -4.39 38.49
N ASP A 77 -0.60 -3.77 39.65
CA ASP A 77 -0.93 -4.44 40.90
C ASP A 77 -2.31 -5.13 40.81
N ALA A 78 -3.28 -4.53 40.12
CA ALA A 78 -4.60 -5.11 39.89
C ALA A 78 -4.60 -6.40 39.03
N CYS A 79 -3.48 -6.70 38.36
CA CYS A 79 -3.32 -7.89 37.52
C CYS A 79 -2.12 -8.76 37.90
N ALA A 80 -1.44 -8.46 39.02
CA ALA A 80 -0.19 -9.12 39.41
C ALA A 80 -0.33 -10.62 39.68
N THR A 81 -1.52 -11.08 40.09
CA THR A 81 -1.84 -12.50 40.34
C THR A 81 -2.91 -13.05 39.40
N SER A 82 -3.28 -12.30 38.36
CA SER A 82 -4.35 -12.63 37.43
C SER A 82 -3.80 -13.24 36.15
N THR A 83 -4.69 -13.84 35.34
CA THR A 83 -4.38 -14.34 34.01
C THR A 83 -4.88 -13.37 32.93
N GLN A 84 -4.35 -13.49 31.71
CA GLN A 84 -4.79 -12.67 30.59
C GLN A 84 -6.27 -12.90 30.30
N GLY A 85 -7.06 -11.83 30.24
CA GLY A 85 -8.51 -11.90 30.04
C GLY A 85 -9.35 -11.79 31.31
N ASP A 86 -8.73 -11.80 32.50
CA ASP A 86 -9.47 -11.65 33.76
C ASP A 86 -9.95 -10.21 33.96
N ALA A 87 -11.14 -10.06 34.56
CA ALA A 87 -11.67 -8.76 34.93
C ALA A 87 -10.84 -8.14 36.06
N CYS A 88 -10.57 -6.84 35.96
CA CYS A 88 -9.76 -6.10 36.93
C CYS A 88 -10.36 -4.71 37.19
N SER A 89 -10.04 -4.14 38.35
CA SER A 89 -10.48 -2.79 38.72
C SER A 89 -9.41 -2.10 39.56
N PHE A 90 -9.17 -0.81 39.33
CA PHE A 90 -8.23 -0.03 40.15
C PHE A 90 -8.68 1.43 40.24
N THR A 91 -8.31 2.10 41.34
CA THR A 91 -8.63 3.51 41.57
C THR A 91 -7.42 4.39 41.26
N GLN A 92 -7.60 5.39 40.41
CA GLN A 92 -6.58 6.38 40.10
C GLN A 92 -6.38 7.37 41.26
N GLN A 93 -5.26 8.09 41.27
CA GLN A 93 -4.95 9.10 42.30
C GLN A 93 -5.97 10.25 42.38
N ASN A 94 -6.79 10.45 41.34
CA ASN A 94 -7.88 11.44 41.28
C ASN A 94 -9.22 10.91 41.87
N GLY A 95 -9.24 9.68 42.41
CA GLY A 95 -10.42 9.07 43.03
C GLY A 95 -11.34 8.32 42.07
N ASN A 96 -11.05 8.28 40.76
CA ASN A 96 -11.87 7.57 39.79
C ASN A 96 -11.51 6.08 39.72
N THR A 97 -12.51 5.21 39.86
CA THR A 97 -12.36 3.76 39.68
C THR A 97 -12.49 3.38 38.21
N ILE A 98 -11.52 2.62 37.69
CA ILE A 98 -11.49 2.10 36.33
C ILE A 98 -11.69 0.60 36.37
N ASN A 99 -12.68 0.11 35.61
CA ASN A 99 -12.91 -1.31 35.38
C ASN A 99 -12.37 -1.70 34.01
N GLY A 100 -11.74 -2.87 33.92
CA GLY A 100 -11.05 -3.32 32.73
C GLY A 100 -10.79 -4.81 32.70
N THR A 101 -9.85 -5.19 31.83
CA THR A 101 -9.40 -6.57 31.65
C THR A 101 -7.87 -6.63 31.67
N CYS A 102 -7.31 -7.66 32.31
CA CYS A 102 -5.86 -7.87 32.35
C CYS A 102 -5.34 -8.25 30.96
N ILE A 103 -4.46 -7.43 30.38
CA ILE A 103 -3.79 -7.68 29.10
C ILE A 103 -2.29 -7.42 29.22
N ILE A 104 -1.48 -7.97 28.31
CA ILE A 104 -0.06 -7.64 28.19
C ILE A 104 0.06 -6.41 27.28
N PRO A 105 0.49 -5.24 27.78
CA PRO A 105 0.64 -4.04 26.94
C PRO A 105 1.69 -4.23 25.84
N PRO A 106 1.58 -3.53 24.69
CA PRO A 106 2.63 -3.52 23.68
C PRO A 106 3.95 -3.04 24.31
N ASN A 107 5.02 -3.81 24.12
CA ASN A 107 6.36 -3.57 24.67
C ASN A 107 6.55 -3.79 26.19
N GLN A 108 5.70 -4.61 26.83
CA GLN A 108 5.87 -5.04 28.22
C GLN A 108 5.68 -6.55 28.37
N ASN A 109 6.25 -7.11 29.44
CA ASN A 109 6.17 -8.54 29.76
C ASN A 109 5.29 -8.83 30.99
N GLN A 110 4.54 -7.84 31.47
CA GLN A 110 3.69 -7.95 32.66
C GLN A 110 2.24 -7.58 32.33
N LEU A 111 1.29 -8.26 32.98
CA LEU A 111 -0.13 -7.99 32.84
C LEU A 111 -0.50 -6.66 33.51
N ALA A 112 -1.28 -5.84 32.82
CA ALA A 112 -1.83 -4.59 33.33
C ALA A 112 -3.33 -4.53 33.06
N CYS A 113 -4.07 -3.89 33.97
CA CYS A 113 -5.50 -3.68 33.81
C CYS A 113 -5.80 -2.62 32.75
N ALA A 114 -6.41 -3.01 31.63
CA ALA A 114 -6.75 -2.11 30.52
C ALA A 114 -8.27 -1.81 30.45
N PRO A 115 -8.70 -0.54 30.28
CA PRO A 115 -10.11 -0.19 30.17
C PRO A 115 -10.77 -0.78 28.92
N ALA A 116 -12.08 -1.06 29.01
CA ALA A 116 -12.88 -1.48 27.87
C ALA A 116 -12.84 -0.42 26.74
N GLY A 117 -12.24 -0.76 25.60
CA GLY A 117 -12.04 0.15 24.45
C GLY A 117 -10.57 0.31 24.02
N MET A 118 -9.60 -0.08 24.86
CA MET A 118 -8.17 -0.14 24.49
C MET A 118 -7.69 -1.55 24.14
N ILE A 119 -8.60 -2.53 24.15
CA ILE A 119 -8.31 -3.92 23.77
C ILE A 119 -8.30 -3.99 22.24
N PRO A 120 -7.16 -4.32 21.58
CA PRO A 120 -7.16 -4.62 20.16
C PRO A 120 -8.13 -5.78 19.92
N GLN A 121 -9.13 -5.59 19.06
CA GLN A 121 -10.05 -6.67 18.67
C GLN A 121 -9.26 -7.78 17.98
N GLY A 122 -8.89 -8.79 18.76
CA GLY A 122 -8.06 -9.88 18.28
C GLY A 122 -7.71 -10.86 19.39
N GLN A 123 -8.69 -11.27 20.19
CA GLN A 123 -8.73 -12.51 20.98
C GLN A 123 -9.87 -12.40 21.99
N ASN A 124 -11.09 -12.76 21.59
CA ASN A 124 -12.09 -13.47 22.41
C ASN A 124 -13.44 -13.46 21.68
N GLY A 125 -13.84 -14.63 21.19
CA GLY A 125 -15.13 -14.85 20.53
C GLY A 125 -15.12 -16.17 19.78
N GLN A 126 -15.58 -17.24 20.42
CA GLN A 126 -15.82 -18.54 19.79
C GLN A 126 -16.76 -18.36 18.59
N ALA A 127 -16.32 -18.81 17.41
CA ALA A 127 -17.14 -18.83 16.20
C ALA A 127 -18.12 -20.02 16.22
N PRO A 128 -19.38 -19.87 15.78
CA PRO A 128 -20.24 -21.00 15.46
C PRO A 128 -19.70 -21.73 14.22
N ASN A 129 -19.59 -23.05 14.34
CA ASN A 129 -19.07 -23.96 13.31
C ASN A 129 -19.84 -23.87 11.98
N GLY A 130 -19.10 -23.86 10.85
CA GLY A 130 -19.62 -24.34 9.57
C GLY A 130 -19.08 -23.65 8.31
N ALA A 131 -17.84 -23.94 7.89
CA ALA A 131 -17.44 -23.91 6.47
C ALA A 131 -16.15 -24.73 6.24
N PRO A 132 -15.98 -25.43 5.10
CA PRO A 132 -14.96 -26.46 4.93
C PRO A 132 -13.62 -25.95 4.39
N ASN A 133 -12.55 -26.44 5.01
CA ASN A 133 -11.17 -26.63 4.56
C ASN A 133 -10.70 -25.99 3.23
N GLY A 134 -9.78 -25.03 3.37
CA GLY A 134 -8.74 -24.71 2.39
C GLY A 134 -7.44 -24.36 3.14
N GLN A 135 -6.61 -25.36 3.42
CA GLN A 135 -5.36 -25.23 4.17
C GLN A 135 -4.24 -24.63 3.31
N GLY A 136 -3.78 -23.43 3.68
CA GLY A 136 -2.40 -22.98 3.48
C GLY A 136 -1.76 -22.73 4.85
N PRO A 137 -0.43 -22.87 5.03
CA PRO A 137 0.18 -22.73 6.34
C PRO A 137 0.05 -21.27 6.82
N GLN A 138 -0.80 -21.03 7.82
CA GLN A 138 -0.82 -19.77 8.57
C GLN A 138 0.49 -19.66 9.36
N GLY A 139 1.46 -18.97 8.78
CA GLY A 139 2.62 -18.46 9.52
C GLY A 139 2.17 -17.37 10.50
N GLN A 140 2.36 -17.64 11.79
CA GLN A 140 2.22 -16.68 12.87
C GLN A 140 3.22 -15.52 12.72
N GLY A 141 2.72 -14.28 12.86
CA GLY A 141 3.47 -13.12 13.34
C GLY A 141 4.46 -12.45 12.38
N GLY A 142 4.20 -11.19 12.02
CA GLY A 142 5.19 -10.29 11.41
C GLY A 142 4.91 -9.80 9.98
N GLY A 143 3.67 -9.90 9.49
CA GLY A 143 3.31 -9.36 8.17
C GLY A 143 3.32 -7.83 8.15
N THR A 144 3.98 -7.24 7.16
CA THR A 144 3.87 -5.81 6.85
C THR A 144 2.46 -5.48 6.36
N PRO A 145 2.01 -4.20 6.42
CA PRO A 145 0.80 -3.79 5.72
C PRO A 145 0.85 -4.29 4.27
N PHE A 146 -0.27 -4.81 3.75
CA PHE A 146 -0.39 -5.32 2.36
C PHE A 146 0.42 -6.60 2.03
N SER A 147 0.89 -7.36 3.02
CA SER A 147 1.60 -8.63 2.77
C SER A 147 0.76 -9.67 2.01
N GLN A 148 -0.57 -9.59 2.06
CA GLN A 148 -1.46 -10.44 1.27
C GLN A 148 -1.41 -10.10 -0.24
N GLU A 149 -1.17 -8.84 -0.58
CA GLU A 149 -1.11 -8.37 -1.98
C GLU A 149 0.32 -8.45 -2.54
N THR A 150 1.32 -8.20 -1.69
CA THR A 150 2.72 -8.02 -2.11
C THR A 150 3.66 -9.10 -1.58
N GLY A 151 3.22 -9.97 -0.68
CA GLY A 151 4.06 -10.98 -0.04
C GLY A 151 4.96 -10.41 1.04
N THR A 152 5.75 -11.27 1.66
CA THR A 152 6.73 -10.89 2.67
C THR A 152 7.98 -10.30 2.02
N PRO A 153 8.56 -9.21 2.58
CA PRO A 153 9.83 -8.68 2.10
C PRO A 153 10.92 -9.76 2.11
N GLY A 154 11.72 -9.81 1.04
CA GLY A 154 12.81 -10.75 0.89
C GLY A 154 13.33 -10.87 -0.55
N VAL A 155 14.54 -11.40 -0.70
CA VAL A 155 15.21 -11.57 -2.02
C VAL A 155 14.35 -12.38 -3.00
N LEU A 156 13.59 -13.34 -2.49
CA LEU A 156 12.77 -14.23 -3.30
C LEU A 156 11.34 -13.72 -3.55
N ARG A 157 10.99 -12.51 -3.11
CA ARG A 157 9.60 -12.01 -3.13
C ARG A 157 8.97 -12.02 -4.52
N PHE A 158 9.72 -11.70 -5.58
CA PHE A 158 9.25 -11.80 -6.96
C PHE A 158 9.14 -13.24 -7.48
N PHE A 159 9.79 -14.21 -6.85
CA PHE A 159 9.77 -15.62 -7.28
C PHE A 159 8.71 -16.45 -6.56
N THR A 160 8.05 -15.89 -5.55
CA THR A 160 7.00 -16.54 -4.77
C THR A 160 5.66 -15.82 -4.91
N GLN A 161 4.59 -16.45 -4.47
CA GLN A 161 3.31 -15.75 -4.34
C GLN A 161 3.41 -14.62 -3.33
N PRO A 162 2.64 -13.53 -3.51
CA PRO A 162 1.68 -13.25 -4.58
C PRO A 162 2.27 -12.51 -5.81
N LEU A 163 3.54 -12.11 -5.78
CA LEU A 163 4.14 -11.30 -6.86
C LEU A 163 4.62 -12.10 -8.07
N SER A 164 4.80 -13.42 -7.94
CA SER A 164 5.28 -14.27 -9.04
C SER A 164 4.44 -14.23 -10.31
N LYS A 165 3.14 -13.89 -10.20
CA LYS A 165 2.24 -13.71 -11.36
C LYS A 165 2.29 -12.33 -12.01
N GLN A 166 2.93 -11.34 -11.38
CA GLN A 166 2.93 -9.95 -11.85
C GLN A 166 3.95 -9.78 -12.99
N MET A 167 5.18 -9.36 -12.67
CA MET A 167 6.24 -9.07 -13.66
C MET A 167 7.39 -10.07 -13.63
N SER A 168 7.17 -11.25 -13.06
CA SER A 168 8.25 -12.23 -12.84
C SER A 168 8.44 -13.24 -13.96
N TRP A 169 7.49 -13.38 -14.89
CA TRP A 169 7.45 -14.45 -15.90
C TRP A 169 8.73 -14.63 -16.73
N LEU A 170 9.43 -13.53 -17.04
CA LEU A 170 10.69 -13.53 -17.80
C LEU A 170 11.89 -13.10 -16.95
N LEU A 171 11.69 -12.90 -15.65
CA LEU A 171 12.70 -12.40 -14.73
C LEU A 171 13.92 -13.32 -14.62
N PRO A 172 13.79 -14.67 -14.57
CA PRO A 172 14.95 -15.55 -14.57
C PRO A 172 15.87 -15.31 -15.78
N PHE A 173 15.30 -15.22 -16.99
CA PHE A 173 16.08 -14.93 -18.20
C PHE A 173 16.76 -13.57 -18.13
N ALA A 174 16.03 -12.55 -17.69
CA ALA A 174 16.54 -11.19 -17.60
C ALA A 174 17.69 -11.05 -16.61
N LEU A 175 17.62 -11.72 -15.45
CA LEU A 175 18.71 -11.74 -14.48
C LEU A 175 19.95 -12.45 -15.02
N ILE A 176 19.77 -13.59 -15.72
CA ILE A 176 20.89 -14.26 -16.39
C ILE A 176 21.51 -13.34 -17.46
N SER A 177 20.69 -12.62 -18.22
CA SER A 177 21.13 -11.63 -19.21
C SER A 177 21.94 -10.49 -18.56
N VAL A 178 21.49 -9.94 -17.43
CA VAL A 178 22.24 -8.91 -16.68
C VAL A 178 23.59 -9.47 -16.22
N LEU A 179 23.63 -10.67 -15.63
CA LEU A 179 24.88 -11.29 -15.17
C LEU A 179 25.84 -11.55 -16.34
N LEU A 180 25.34 -12.12 -17.44
CA LEU A 180 26.12 -12.35 -18.65
C LEU A 180 26.71 -11.03 -19.15
N ALA A 181 25.90 -9.97 -19.26
CA ALA A 181 26.36 -8.69 -19.74
C ALA A 181 27.42 -8.09 -18.80
N LEU A 182 27.25 -8.17 -17.48
CA LEU A 182 28.22 -7.69 -16.49
C LEU A 182 29.56 -8.43 -16.54
N PHE A 183 29.55 -9.76 -16.68
CA PHE A 183 30.78 -10.55 -16.68
C PHE A 183 31.46 -10.64 -18.05
N ALA A 184 30.69 -10.61 -19.13
CA ALA A 184 31.22 -10.66 -20.48
C ALA A 184 31.75 -9.29 -20.93
N SER A 185 31.11 -8.20 -20.49
CA SER A 185 31.59 -6.84 -20.75
C SER A 185 32.44 -6.38 -19.58
N ARG A 186 33.77 -6.50 -19.69
CA ARG A 186 34.67 -5.87 -18.71
C ARG A 186 34.45 -4.36 -18.78
N ILE A 187 33.64 -3.81 -17.88
CA ILE A 187 33.28 -2.38 -17.86
C ILE A 187 34.56 -1.57 -17.76
N ARG A 188 34.83 -0.73 -18.77
CA ARG A 188 35.95 0.21 -18.78
C ARG A 188 35.40 1.63 -18.68
N LEU A 189 36.07 2.45 -17.88
CA LEU A 189 35.82 3.89 -17.80
C LEU A 189 36.84 4.64 -18.67
N PRO A 190 36.44 5.71 -19.40
CA PRO A 190 35.07 6.24 -19.51
C PRO A 190 34.12 5.33 -20.32
N LEU A 191 32.81 5.44 -20.07
CA LEU A 191 31.78 4.63 -20.73
C LEU A 191 31.54 5.08 -22.17
N GLU A 192 32.37 4.60 -23.10
CA GLU A 192 32.26 4.99 -24.50
C GLU A 192 31.33 4.06 -25.31
N SER A 193 31.28 2.77 -24.95
CA SER A 193 30.48 1.79 -25.70
C SER A 193 28.98 1.94 -25.43
N GLY A 194 28.18 1.92 -26.49
CA GLY A 194 26.71 1.92 -26.40
C GLY A 194 26.15 0.72 -25.63
N ALA A 195 26.82 -0.43 -25.70
CA ALA A 195 26.41 -1.63 -24.97
C ALA A 195 26.56 -1.46 -23.44
N HIS A 196 27.66 -0.85 -22.98
CA HIS A 196 27.82 -0.57 -21.54
C HIS A 196 26.81 0.47 -21.05
N LYS A 197 26.49 1.48 -21.87
CA LYS A 197 25.44 2.46 -21.56
C LYS A 197 24.07 1.79 -21.46
N ALA A 198 23.73 0.91 -22.39
CA ALA A 198 22.48 0.16 -22.35
C ALA A 198 22.40 -0.77 -21.14
N LEU A 199 23.49 -1.46 -20.78
CA LEU A 199 23.54 -2.30 -19.58
C LEU A 199 23.32 -1.50 -18.29
N LEU A 200 23.98 -0.34 -18.16
CA LEU A 200 23.80 0.52 -16.99
C LEU A 200 22.38 1.07 -16.89
N LEU A 201 21.80 1.50 -18.01
CA LEU A 201 20.43 2.02 -18.03
C LEU A 201 19.42 0.91 -17.72
N TRP A 202 19.38 -0.15 -18.52
CA TRP A 202 18.34 -1.17 -18.44
C TRP A 202 18.59 -2.16 -17.31
N GLY A 203 19.83 -2.64 -17.17
CA GLY A 203 20.20 -3.53 -16.07
C GLY A 203 20.15 -2.82 -14.72
N GLY A 204 20.64 -1.58 -14.65
CA GLY A 204 20.57 -0.76 -13.44
C GLY A 204 19.13 -0.45 -13.03
N TRP A 205 18.27 -0.04 -13.97
CA TRP A 205 16.83 0.14 -13.71
C TRP A 205 16.21 -1.15 -13.18
N LEU A 206 16.35 -2.26 -13.92
CA LEU A 206 15.75 -3.54 -13.57
C LEU A 206 16.18 -3.99 -12.16
N LEU A 207 17.48 -3.97 -11.87
CA LEU A 207 18.02 -4.35 -10.56
C LEU A 207 17.54 -3.42 -9.46
N THR A 208 17.48 -2.11 -9.70
CA THR A 208 16.98 -1.14 -8.72
C THR A 208 15.54 -1.45 -8.33
N CYS A 209 14.66 -1.67 -9.32
CA CYS A 209 13.27 -2.01 -9.05
C CYS A 209 13.11 -3.36 -8.34
N ILE A 210 13.83 -4.40 -8.79
CA ILE A 210 13.77 -5.72 -8.15
C ILE A 210 14.21 -5.62 -6.69
N VAL A 211 15.37 -5.00 -6.42
CA VAL A 211 15.90 -4.88 -5.07
C VAL A 211 14.97 -4.05 -4.21
N PHE A 212 14.51 -2.90 -4.69
CA PHE A 212 13.61 -2.03 -3.94
C PHE A 212 12.31 -2.75 -3.59
N PHE A 213 11.53 -3.22 -4.57
CA PHE A 213 10.23 -3.85 -4.30
C PHE A 213 10.34 -5.20 -3.57
N SER A 214 11.47 -5.91 -3.69
CA SER A 214 11.75 -7.09 -2.86
C SER A 214 11.95 -6.73 -1.39
N MET A 215 12.55 -5.58 -1.08
CA MET A 215 12.94 -5.20 0.29
C MET A 215 11.95 -4.28 0.99
N VAL A 216 11.07 -3.61 0.25
CA VAL A 216 10.08 -2.68 0.82
C VAL A 216 9.21 -3.36 1.87
N SER A 217 9.29 -2.90 3.11
CA SER A 217 8.41 -3.23 4.22
C SER A 217 7.23 -2.26 4.34
N GLY A 218 7.35 -1.08 3.73
CA GLY A 218 6.30 -0.06 3.67
C GLY A 218 5.17 -0.39 2.67
N ILE A 219 4.22 0.53 2.56
CA ILE A 219 3.06 0.37 1.69
C ILE A 219 3.50 0.43 0.22
N PHE A 220 3.13 -0.56 -0.57
CA PHE A 220 3.05 -0.45 -2.03
C PHE A 220 2.02 -1.45 -2.55
N HIS A 221 1.54 -1.20 -3.76
CA HIS A 221 0.61 -2.09 -4.42
C HIS A 221 1.30 -2.88 -5.52
N SER A 222 0.79 -4.07 -5.78
CA SER A 222 1.30 -5.02 -6.76
C SER A 222 1.39 -4.42 -8.17
N TYR A 223 0.48 -3.52 -8.55
CA TYR A 223 0.53 -2.84 -9.84
C TYR A 223 1.76 -1.95 -10.04
N TYR A 224 2.44 -1.50 -8.98
CA TYR A 224 3.70 -0.75 -9.11
C TYR A 224 4.80 -1.60 -9.77
N ALA A 225 4.70 -2.93 -9.73
CA ALA A 225 5.64 -3.82 -10.41
C ALA A 225 5.70 -3.56 -11.93
N ILE A 226 4.68 -2.91 -12.54
CA ILE A 226 4.70 -2.50 -13.95
C ILE A 226 5.94 -1.67 -14.31
N MET A 227 6.54 -0.97 -13.34
CA MET A 227 7.78 -0.21 -13.51
C MET A 227 8.95 -1.06 -14.01
N LEU A 228 8.93 -2.38 -13.79
CA LEU A 228 9.95 -3.30 -14.29
C LEU A 228 9.82 -3.56 -15.80
N ALA A 229 8.64 -3.38 -16.40
CA ALA A 229 8.32 -3.91 -17.72
C ALA A 229 9.26 -3.43 -18.85
N PRO A 230 9.60 -2.12 -18.98
CA PRO A 230 10.50 -1.67 -20.04
C PRO A 230 11.90 -2.28 -19.91
N ALA A 231 12.46 -2.24 -18.70
CA ALA A 231 13.80 -2.74 -18.41
C ALA A 231 13.89 -4.27 -18.51
N LEU A 232 12.84 -4.97 -18.07
CA LEU A 232 12.68 -6.41 -18.25
C LEU A 232 12.69 -6.79 -19.73
N GLY A 233 11.85 -6.14 -20.54
CA GLY A 233 11.78 -6.39 -21.98
C GLY A 233 13.11 -6.13 -22.69
N ALA A 234 13.77 -5.01 -22.36
CA ALA A 234 15.07 -4.66 -22.90
C ALA A 234 16.14 -5.72 -22.55
N MET A 235 16.23 -6.14 -21.28
CA MET A 235 17.23 -7.12 -20.86
C MET A 235 16.97 -8.52 -21.42
N VAL A 236 15.71 -8.94 -21.56
CA VAL A 236 15.38 -10.19 -22.25
C VAL A 236 15.79 -10.12 -23.71
N GLY A 237 15.43 -9.05 -24.42
CA GLY A 237 15.76 -8.86 -25.84
C GLY A 237 17.27 -8.80 -26.10
N ILE A 238 18.00 -7.99 -25.33
CA ILE A 238 19.46 -7.86 -25.44
C ILE A 238 20.14 -9.20 -25.17
N GLY A 239 19.78 -9.87 -24.07
CA GLY A 239 20.38 -11.15 -23.68
C GLY A 239 20.13 -12.25 -24.68
N PHE A 240 18.89 -12.35 -25.18
CA PHE A 240 18.51 -13.35 -26.18
C PHE A 240 19.28 -13.12 -27.49
N ALA A 241 19.28 -11.90 -28.01
CA ALA A 241 19.98 -11.57 -29.25
C ALA A 241 21.51 -11.80 -29.13
N GLN A 242 22.10 -11.42 -27.99
CA GLN A 242 23.53 -11.58 -27.75
C GLN A 242 23.93 -13.06 -27.67
N LEU A 243 23.25 -13.86 -26.85
CA LEU A 243 23.51 -15.29 -26.74
C LEU A 243 23.27 -16.03 -28.06
N TRP A 244 22.23 -15.64 -28.81
CA TRP A 244 21.96 -16.19 -30.13
C TRP A 244 23.10 -15.93 -31.10
N SER A 245 23.56 -14.66 -31.19
CA SER A 245 24.67 -14.27 -32.06
C SER A 245 25.97 -15.00 -31.70
N TRP A 246 26.28 -15.14 -30.41
CA TRP A 246 27.46 -15.88 -29.97
C TRP A 246 27.32 -17.38 -30.20
N GLY A 247 26.11 -17.91 -30.14
CA GLY A 247 25.80 -19.29 -30.50
C GLY A 247 26.09 -19.62 -31.97
N GLU A 248 26.32 -18.62 -32.83
CA GLU A 248 26.79 -18.84 -34.20
C GLU A 248 28.22 -19.40 -34.26
N ASP A 249 29.09 -18.89 -33.41
CA ASP A 249 30.51 -19.27 -33.38
C ASP A 249 30.85 -20.18 -32.20
N LYS A 250 30.13 -20.03 -31.07
CA LYS A 250 30.46 -20.61 -29.78
C LYS A 250 29.32 -21.48 -29.26
N LYS A 251 29.51 -22.81 -29.33
CA LYS A 251 28.51 -23.80 -28.86
C LYS A 251 28.06 -23.58 -27.41
N TRP A 252 28.96 -23.13 -26.53
CA TRP A 252 28.62 -22.87 -25.13
C TRP A 252 27.57 -21.77 -24.97
N ALA A 253 27.56 -20.75 -25.84
CA ALA A 253 26.59 -19.66 -25.77
C ALA A 253 25.20 -20.13 -26.20
N GLY A 254 25.12 -20.99 -27.22
CA GLY A 254 23.87 -21.66 -27.60
C GLY A 254 23.33 -22.57 -26.49
N MET A 255 24.20 -23.35 -25.84
CA MET A 255 23.81 -24.16 -24.68
C MET A 255 23.35 -23.29 -23.49
N LEU A 256 24.01 -22.15 -23.25
CA LEU A 256 23.61 -21.21 -22.21
C LEU A 256 22.25 -20.57 -22.52
N LEU A 257 21.96 -20.24 -23.79
CA LEU A 257 20.65 -19.78 -24.21
C LEU A 257 19.57 -20.83 -23.92
N ALA A 258 19.80 -22.08 -24.35
CA ALA A 258 18.90 -23.20 -24.11
C ALA A 258 18.66 -23.42 -22.62
N ALA A 259 19.72 -23.39 -21.80
CA ALA A 259 19.61 -23.54 -20.35
C ALA A 259 18.83 -22.38 -19.71
N SER A 260 19.09 -21.14 -20.12
CA SER A 260 18.39 -19.95 -19.60
C SER A 260 16.90 -19.98 -19.95
N ALA A 261 16.56 -20.40 -21.19
CA ALA A 261 15.18 -20.59 -21.61
C ALA A 261 14.51 -21.74 -20.83
N ALA A 262 15.21 -22.85 -20.59
CA ALA A 262 14.70 -23.96 -19.78
C ALA A 262 14.41 -23.57 -18.33
N VAL A 263 15.32 -22.83 -17.68
CA VAL A 263 15.11 -22.29 -16.32
C VAL A 263 13.91 -21.35 -16.31
N THR A 264 13.76 -20.50 -17.32
CA THR A 264 12.66 -19.54 -17.41
C THR A 264 11.32 -20.25 -17.60
N VAL A 265 11.22 -21.17 -18.56
CA VAL A 265 10.01 -21.97 -18.79
C VAL A 265 9.67 -22.80 -17.53
N GLY A 266 10.66 -23.44 -16.91
CA GLY A 266 10.47 -24.16 -15.65
C GLY A 266 9.92 -23.28 -14.54
N PHE A 267 10.44 -22.05 -14.40
CA PHE A 267 9.90 -21.06 -13.48
C PHE A 267 8.47 -20.66 -13.83
N GLN A 268 8.12 -20.50 -15.11
CA GLN A 268 6.75 -20.16 -15.53
C GLN A 268 5.75 -21.26 -15.15
N TYR A 269 6.12 -22.54 -15.32
CA TYR A 269 5.32 -23.67 -14.83
C TYR A 269 5.18 -23.68 -13.31
N PHE A 270 6.29 -23.44 -12.59
CA PHE A 270 6.26 -23.33 -11.14
C PHE A 270 5.34 -22.19 -10.71
N ALA A 271 5.49 -21.00 -11.28
CA ALA A 271 4.67 -19.84 -10.94
C ALA A 271 3.19 -20.11 -11.21
N ALA A 272 2.84 -20.62 -12.39
CA ALA A 272 1.46 -20.95 -12.75
C ALA A 272 0.85 -22.01 -11.81
N SER A 273 1.62 -23.04 -11.44
CA SER A 273 1.14 -24.09 -10.52
C SER A 273 0.86 -23.57 -9.10
N GLN A 274 1.56 -22.51 -8.65
CA GLN A 274 1.24 -21.88 -7.37
C GLN A 274 -0.20 -21.33 -7.36
N TYR A 275 -0.73 -20.90 -8.51
CA TYR A 275 -2.08 -20.32 -8.63
C TYR A 275 -3.14 -21.35 -9.07
N GLY A 276 -2.80 -22.64 -9.08
CA GLY A 276 -3.72 -23.70 -9.47
C GLY A 276 -4.03 -23.76 -10.98
N ASP A 277 -3.37 -22.94 -11.80
CA ASP A 277 -3.61 -22.87 -13.24
C ASP A 277 -2.53 -23.64 -14.02
N PHE A 278 -2.67 -24.97 -14.01
CA PHE A 278 -1.87 -25.84 -14.88
C PHE A 278 -2.78 -26.47 -15.92
N ALA A 279 -2.57 -26.10 -17.19
CA ALA A 279 -3.35 -26.58 -18.31
C ALA A 279 -2.50 -27.40 -19.29
N TRP A 280 -3.14 -28.36 -19.96
CA TRP A 280 -2.47 -29.25 -20.90
C TRP A 280 -1.77 -28.50 -22.06
N TRP A 281 -2.33 -27.37 -22.50
CA TRP A 281 -1.75 -26.55 -23.59
C TRP A 281 -0.39 -25.97 -23.21
N MET A 282 -0.12 -25.79 -21.91
CA MET A 282 1.16 -25.26 -21.44
C MET A 282 2.30 -26.19 -21.86
N ILE A 283 2.08 -27.51 -21.92
CA ILE A 283 3.04 -28.52 -22.41
C ILE A 283 3.60 -28.14 -23.79
N GLY A 284 2.83 -27.42 -24.62
CA GLY A 284 3.29 -26.86 -25.89
C GLY A 284 4.53 -25.97 -25.77
N SER A 285 4.67 -25.21 -24.67
CA SER A 285 5.87 -24.39 -24.41
C SER A 285 7.12 -25.26 -24.20
N GLY A 286 7.01 -26.34 -23.43
CA GLY A 286 8.08 -27.33 -23.23
C GLY A 286 8.45 -28.07 -24.53
N ILE A 287 7.46 -28.44 -25.34
CA ILE A 287 7.68 -29.05 -26.65
C ILE A 287 8.43 -28.09 -27.58
N LEU A 288 8.00 -26.84 -27.67
CA LEU A 288 8.66 -25.82 -28.49
C LEU A 288 10.10 -25.56 -28.04
N LEU A 289 10.34 -25.55 -26.73
CA LEU A 289 11.70 -25.44 -26.20
C LEU A 289 12.56 -26.63 -26.65
N GLY A 290 12.05 -27.87 -26.51
CA GLY A 290 12.74 -29.08 -26.97
C GLY A 290 13.04 -29.05 -28.46
N LEU A 291 12.05 -28.68 -29.29
CA LEU A 291 12.25 -28.50 -30.74
C LEU A 291 13.29 -27.43 -31.03
N GLY A 292 13.27 -26.31 -30.31
CA GLY A 292 14.26 -25.25 -30.45
C GLY A 292 15.67 -25.75 -30.16
N ILE A 293 15.84 -26.52 -29.08
CA ILE A 293 17.11 -27.14 -28.69
C ILE A 293 17.60 -28.13 -29.75
N ILE A 294 16.71 -28.91 -30.36
CA ILE A 294 17.07 -29.85 -31.44
C ILE A 294 17.50 -29.07 -32.68
N PHE A 295 16.67 -28.13 -33.14
CA PHE A 295 16.91 -27.35 -34.35
C PHE A 295 18.18 -26.49 -34.26
N GLN A 296 18.64 -26.13 -33.06
CA GLN A 296 19.87 -25.34 -32.91
C GLN A 296 21.11 -26.09 -33.44
N PHE A 297 21.08 -27.43 -33.44
CA PHE A 297 22.16 -28.27 -33.95
C PHE A 297 22.03 -28.59 -35.45
N ILE A 298 20.92 -28.16 -36.08
CA ILE A 298 20.65 -28.37 -37.50
C ILE A 298 20.89 -27.05 -38.24
N LYS A 299 21.87 -27.02 -39.16
CA LYS A 299 22.26 -25.79 -39.88
C LYS A 299 21.09 -25.09 -40.58
N SER A 300 20.20 -25.84 -41.24
CA SER A 300 18.99 -25.31 -41.89
C SER A 300 17.88 -24.94 -40.90
N GLY A 301 17.94 -25.45 -39.66
CA GLY A 301 16.95 -25.25 -38.62
C GLY A 301 17.14 -24.02 -37.75
N ARG A 302 18.21 -23.22 -37.93
CA ARG A 302 18.53 -22.10 -37.02
C ARG A 302 17.41 -21.10 -36.84
N ARG A 303 16.72 -20.71 -37.93
CA ARG A 303 15.56 -19.80 -37.83
C ARG A 303 14.42 -20.40 -37.01
N LEU A 304 14.16 -21.70 -37.21
CA LEU A 304 13.16 -22.42 -36.42
C LEU A 304 13.58 -22.51 -34.96
N ALA A 305 14.85 -22.76 -34.67
CA ALA A 305 15.36 -22.77 -33.30
C ALA A 305 15.18 -21.43 -32.59
N TYR A 306 15.51 -20.31 -33.25
CA TYR A 306 15.29 -18.97 -32.71
C TYR A 306 13.82 -18.76 -32.33
N VAL A 307 12.91 -18.99 -33.29
CA VAL A 307 11.48 -18.74 -33.13
C VAL A 307 10.88 -19.67 -32.10
N SER A 308 11.24 -20.96 -32.09
CA SER A 308 10.72 -21.95 -31.15
C SER A 308 11.17 -21.66 -29.71
N MET A 309 12.45 -21.34 -29.48
CA MET A 309 12.93 -20.98 -28.13
C MET A 309 12.29 -19.68 -27.61
N LEU A 310 12.14 -18.67 -28.47
CA LEU A 310 11.49 -17.42 -28.11
C LEU A 310 10.00 -17.64 -27.82
N ALA A 311 9.30 -18.36 -28.69
CA ALA A 311 7.88 -18.67 -28.52
C ALA A 311 7.62 -19.47 -27.23
N ALA A 312 8.49 -20.45 -26.92
CA ALA A 312 8.39 -21.23 -25.69
C ALA A 312 8.34 -20.36 -24.43
N MET A 313 9.16 -19.31 -24.37
CA MET A 313 9.17 -18.39 -23.22
C MET A 313 8.01 -17.39 -23.21
N LEU A 314 7.35 -17.15 -24.35
CA LEU A 314 6.31 -16.13 -24.47
C LEU A 314 4.88 -16.67 -24.33
N ILE A 315 4.66 -17.97 -24.55
CA ILE A 315 3.30 -18.55 -24.58
C ILE A 315 2.58 -18.40 -23.23
N ILE A 316 3.20 -18.80 -22.12
CA ILE A 316 2.59 -18.71 -20.78
C ILE A 316 2.33 -17.24 -20.37
N PRO A 317 3.31 -16.32 -20.42
CA PRO A 317 3.04 -14.92 -20.08
C PRO A 317 2.05 -14.23 -21.04
N MET A 318 1.99 -14.63 -22.31
CA MET A 318 0.98 -14.14 -23.24
C MET A 318 -0.43 -14.56 -22.80
N TYR A 319 -0.63 -15.82 -22.41
CA TYR A 319 -1.89 -16.27 -21.83
C TYR A 319 -2.25 -15.45 -20.59
N TRP A 320 -1.30 -15.25 -19.66
CA TRP A 320 -1.54 -14.44 -18.46
C TRP A 320 -1.92 -13.00 -18.79
N THR A 321 -1.31 -12.42 -19.82
CA THR A 321 -1.62 -11.07 -20.32
C THR A 321 -3.05 -10.99 -20.88
N VAL A 322 -3.44 -11.98 -21.69
CA VAL A 322 -4.79 -12.08 -22.25
C VAL A 322 -5.81 -12.23 -21.11
N MET A 323 -5.59 -13.17 -20.20
CA MET A 323 -6.48 -13.40 -19.05
C MET A 323 -6.60 -12.17 -18.16
N THR A 324 -5.51 -11.46 -17.90
CA THR A 324 -5.53 -10.19 -17.14
C THR A 324 -6.42 -9.13 -17.81
N SER A 325 -6.54 -9.16 -19.14
CA SER A 325 -7.31 -8.19 -19.91
C SER A 325 -8.80 -8.56 -20.06
N VAL A 326 -9.14 -9.86 -19.99
CA VAL A 326 -10.51 -10.35 -20.23
C VAL A 326 -11.25 -10.76 -18.96
N GLU A 327 -10.54 -11.17 -17.91
CA GLU A 327 -11.16 -11.46 -16.61
C GLU A 327 -11.44 -10.15 -15.86
N SER A 328 -12.53 -10.12 -15.10
CA SER A 328 -12.87 -8.93 -14.31
C SER A 328 -11.80 -8.70 -13.24
N SER A 329 -10.97 -7.69 -13.44
CA SER A 329 -9.96 -7.26 -12.48
C SER A 329 -10.55 -6.22 -11.51
N ASP A 330 -9.98 -6.15 -10.31
CA ASP A 330 -10.28 -5.06 -9.40
C ASP A 330 -9.85 -3.73 -10.04
N ILE A 331 -10.83 -2.87 -10.33
CA ILE A 331 -10.61 -1.57 -10.99
C ILE A 331 -9.88 -0.61 -10.05
N ASN A 332 -10.05 -0.78 -8.73
CA ASN A 332 -9.39 0.07 -7.74
C ASN A 332 -7.96 -0.41 -7.45
N LEU A 333 -7.72 -1.72 -7.53
CA LEU A 333 -6.42 -2.34 -7.28
C LEU A 333 -6.05 -3.31 -8.42
N PRO A 334 -5.62 -2.79 -9.59
CA PRO A 334 -5.29 -3.63 -10.72
C PRO A 334 -4.24 -4.68 -10.36
N THR A 335 -4.50 -5.94 -10.72
CA THR A 335 -3.56 -7.05 -10.51
C THR A 335 -3.57 -7.95 -11.74
N ALA A 336 -2.43 -8.57 -12.03
CA ALA A 336 -2.40 -9.68 -12.98
C ALA A 336 -3.37 -10.80 -12.58
N TYR A 337 -3.84 -11.53 -13.60
CA TYR A 337 -4.75 -12.66 -13.50
C TYR A 337 -4.40 -13.61 -12.34
N THR A 338 -5.41 -14.01 -11.57
CA THR A 338 -5.26 -14.73 -10.30
C THR A 338 -5.08 -16.23 -10.43
N GLY A 339 -5.17 -16.81 -11.63
CA GLY A 339 -5.13 -18.27 -11.86
C GLY A 339 -6.45 -18.99 -11.62
N ALA A 340 -7.49 -18.26 -11.24
CA ALA A 340 -8.87 -18.74 -11.19
C ALA A 340 -9.76 -17.62 -11.72
N SER A 341 -10.71 -17.95 -12.61
CA SER A 341 -11.86 -17.10 -12.85
C SER A 341 -12.52 -16.91 -11.50
N GLN A 342 -12.57 -15.68 -10.98
CA GLN A 342 -13.33 -15.43 -9.78
C GLN A 342 -14.79 -15.74 -10.12
N THR A 343 -15.26 -16.93 -9.78
CA THR A 343 -16.68 -17.20 -9.68
C THR A 343 -17.26 -16.10 -8.81
N GLN A 344 -18.26 -15.42 -9.35
CA GLN A 344 -18.78 -14.09 -9.02
C GLN A 344 -19.27 -13.87 -7.56
N ASP A 345 -18.95 -14.75 -6.62
CA ASP A 345 -19.53 -14.84 -5.27
C ASP A 345 -18.52 -14.52 -4.14
N GLY A 346 -17.42 -13.83 -4.46
CA GLY A 346 -16.46 -13.37 -3.45
C GLY A 346 -16.89 -12.06 -2.75
N PRO A 347 -16.54 -11.87 -1.46
CA PRO A 347 -16.82 -10.65 -0.69
C PRO A 347 -16.23 -9.36 -1.30
N ASP A 348 -15.29 -9.49 -2.25
CA ASP A 348 -14.69 -8.37 -2.97
C ASP A 348 -15.69 -7.65 -3.90
N ARG A 349 -16.64 -8.38 -4.51
CA ARG A 349 -17.77 -7.74 -5.23
C ARG A 349 -18.77 -7.11 -4.28
N ALA A 350 -18.98 -7.66 -3.09
CA ALA A 350 -19.85 -7.03 -2.09
C ALA A 350 -19.25 -5.70 -1.60
N ARG A 351 -17.91 -5.59 -1.57
CA ARG A 351 -17.19 -4.33 -1.29
C ARG A 351 -17.21 -3.36 -2.48
N GLN A 352 -17.16 -3.86 -3.72
CA GLN A 352 -17.26 -3.05 -4.95
C GLN A 352 -18.69 -2.59 -5.27
N GLN A 353 -19.73 -3.37 -4.92
CA GLN A 353 -21.14 -2.99 -5.00
C GLN A 353 -21.63 -2.18 -3.80
N GLN A 354 -20.85 -2.11 -2.71
CA GLN A 354 -20.91 -1.00 -1.77
C GLN A 354 -20.30 0.28 -2.39
N GLY A 355 -20.68 0.57 -3.64
CA GLY A 355 -20.92 1.96 -4.01
C GLY A 355 -22.00 2.43 -3.06
N SER A 356 -21.57 3.05 -1.97
CA SER A 356 -22.42 3.64 -0.94
C SER A 356 -23.52 4.38 -1.68
N ASN A 357 -24.76 3.87 -1.63
CA ASN A 357 -25.90 4.59 -2.18
C ASN A 357 -25.86 5.98 -1.56
N VAL A 358 -25.48 6.98 -2.36
CA VAL A 358 -25.47 8.37 -1.92
C VAL A 358 -26.91 8.65 -1.54
N ASN A 359 -27.14 9.11 -0.31
CA ASN A 359 -28.50 9.45 0.11
C ASN A 359 -29.00 10.59 -0.80
N ALA A 360 -29.95 10.26 -1.69
CA ALA A 360 -30.48 11.17 -2.69
C ALA A 360 -31.19 12.39 -2.06
N GLU A 361 -31.79 12.21 -0.88
CA GLU A 361 -32.44 13.29 -0.14
C GLU A 361 -31.41 14.27 0.43
N LEU A 362 -30.35 13.75 1.06
CA LEU A 362 -29.21 14.56 1.51
C LEU A 362 -28.59 15.30 0.33
N LEU A 363 -28.40 14.63 -0.81
CA LEU A 363 -27.83 15.24 -2.01
C LEU A 363 -28.68 16.41 -2.51
N SER A 364 -29.98 16.17 -2.69
CA SER A 364 -30.93 17.18 -3.15
C SER A 364 -30.98 18.37 -2.18
N TYR A 365 -30.93 18.10 -0.87
CA TYR A 365 -30.85 19.14 0.16
C TYR A 365 -29.57 19.98 0.04
N LEU A 366 -28.41 19.33 -0.07
CA LEU A 366 -27.13 20.02 -0.21
C LEU A 366 -27.11 20.88 -1.47
N GLU A 367 -27.57 20.35 -2.61
CA GLU A 367 -27.62 21.09 -3.87
C GLU A 367 -28.54 22.31 -3.76
N ALA A 368 -29.76 22.14 -3.25
CA ALA A 368 -30.71 23.24 -3.09
C ALA A 368 -30.19 24.35 -2.15
N ASN A 369 -29.42 23.98 -1.12
CA ASN A 369 -28.99 24.90 -0.07
C ASN A 369 -27.54 25.42 -0.20
N THR A 370 -26.83 25.07 -1.27
CA THR A 370 -25.45 25.52 -1.55
C THR A 370 -25.29 26.16 -2.93
N GLN A 371 -26.37 26.71 -3.48
CA GLN A 371 -26.34 27.48 -4.72
C GLN A 371 -25.41 28.70 -4.55
N GLY A 372 -24.46 28.86 -5.48
CA GLY A 372 -23.46 29.93 -5.45
C GLY A 372 -22.30 29.74 -4.47
N MET A 373 -22.28 28.65 -3.69
CA MET A 373 -21.14 28.32 -2.83
C MET A 373 -20.11 27.45 -3.54
N LYS A 374 -18.84 27.62 -3.16
CA LYS A 374 -17.72 26.89 -3.74
C LYS A 374 -17.80 25.40 -3.42
N TYR A 375 -18.06 25.05 -2.17
CA TYR A 375 -18.14 23.66 -1.71
C TYR A 375 -19.58 23.23 -1.44
N LEU A 376 -19.94 22.04 -1.93
CA LEU A 376 -21.20 21.36 -1.64
C LEU A 376 -21.31 20.99 -0.16
N VAL A 377 -20.23 20.42 0.38
CA VAL A 377 -20.11 20.00 1.78
C VAL A 377 -18.63 19.76 2.10
N ALA A 378 -18.25 19.84 3.38
CA ALA A 378 -16.98 19.35 3.89
C ALA A 378 -17.13 17.99 4.58
N VAL A 379 -16.19 17.08 4.34
CA VAL A 379 -16.15 15.74 4.93
C VAL A 379 -14.76 15.41 5.48
N PRO A 380 -14.62 14.48 6.45
CA PRO A 380 -13.32 14.12 6.99
C PRO A 380 -12.36 13.54 5.94
N SER A 381 -12.84 12.74 4.98
CA SER A 381 -11.96 12.13 3.98
C SER A 381 -12.57 11.93 2.60
N SER A 382 -11.72 11.75 1.59
CA SER A 382 -12.15 11.48 0.21
C SER A 382 -12.94 10.17 0.09
N GLN A 383 -12.70 9.20 0.97
CA GLN A 383 -13.49 7.97 1.02
C GLN A 383 -14.94 8.19 1.48
N GLN A 384 -15.23 9.28 2.20
CA GLN A 384 -16.60 9.63 2.61
C GLN A 384 -17.28 10.60 1.64
N GLY A 385 -16.52 11.35 0.82
CA GLY A 385 -17.07 12.38 -0.06
C GLY A 385 -16.94 12.15 -1.56
N SER A 386 -16.15 11.17 -2.02
CA SER A 386 -15.90 10.96 -3.46
C SER A 386 -17.19 10.69 -4.25
N GLN A 387 -18.13 9.94 -3.66
CA GLN A 387 -19.41 9.63 -4.31
C GLN A 387 -20.30 10.87 -4.51
N LEU A 388 -20.21 11.86 -3.61
CA LEU A 388 -20.91 13.14 -3.76
C LEU A 388 -20.37 13.93 -4.97
N VAL A 389 -19.05 13.92 -5.17
CA VAL A 389 -18.41 14.54 -6.34
C VAL A 389 -18.82 13.82 -7.62
N ILE A 390 -18.83 12.48 -7.64
CA ILE A 390 -19.24 11.70 -8.81
C ILE A 390 -20.72 11.95 -9.16
N ALA A 391 -21.60 12.03 -8.15
CA ALA A 391 -23.03 12.21 -8.36
C ALA A 391 -23.41 13.62 -8.85
N THR A 392 -22.68 14.66 -8.43
CA THR A 392 -23.08 16.07 -8.66
C THR A 392 -22.15 16.86 -9.57
N GLY A 393 -20.90 16.40 -9.72
CA GLY A 393 -19.82 17.20 -10.31
C GLY A 393 -19.41 18.44 -9.50
N ARG A 394 -19.96 18.64 -8.29
CA ARG A 394 -19.68 19.79 -7.43
C ARG A 394 -18.44 19.54 -6.54
N PRO A 395 -17.67 20.59 -6.20
CA PRO A 395 -16.54 20.45 -5.28
C PRO A 395 -16.99 20.02 -3.87
N VAL A 396 -16.28 19.05 -3.28
CA VAL A 396 -16.44 18.63 -1.88
C VAL A 396 -15.09 18.84 -1.19
N LEU A 397 -15.11 19.45 0.00
CA LEU A 397 -13.90 19.70 0.76
C LEU A 397 -13.51 18.45 1.56
N PHE A 398 -12.33 17.89 1.32
CA PHE A 398 -11.77 16.76 2.09
C PHE A 398 -10.81 17.30 3.15
N MET A 399 -11.21 17.23 4.42
CA MET A 399 -10.47 17.87 5.50
C MET A 399 -9.18 17.13 5.89
N GLY A 400 -9.16 15.81 5.74
CA GLY A 400 -8.01 14.97 6.12
C GLY A 400 -7.55 13.97 5.07
N GLY A 401 -7.60 14.37 3.79
CA GLY A 401 -7.05 13.57 2.69
C GLY A 401 -7.83 12.27 2.43
N PHE A 402 -7.12 11.18 2.12
CA PHE A 402 -7.76 9.92 1.73
C PHE A 402 -8.45 9.20 2.90
N SER A 403 -7.79 9.16 4.06
CA SER A 403 -8.24 8.39 5.23
C SER A 403 -8.75 9.24 6.39
N GLY A 404 -8.68 10.57 6.30
CA GLY A 404 -9.10 11.49 7.37
C GLY A 404 -8.02 11.79 8.40
N GLY A 405 -6.80 11.26 8.21
CA GLY A 405 -5.68 11.43 9.15
C GLY A 405 -4.71 12.56 8.78
N ASP A 406 -4.86 13.16 7.60
CA ASP A 406 -4.01 14.28 7.19
C ASP A 406 -4.51 15.58 7.84
N GLU A 407 -3.62 16.48 8.24
CA GLU A 407 -3.98 17.81 8.73
C GLU A 407 -3.96 18.80 7.57
N VAL A 408 -4.94 18.69 6.66
CA VAL A 408 -5.01 19.54 5.44
C VAL A 408 -5.80 20.83 5.70
N VAL A 409 -6.86 20.72 6.50
CA VAL A 409 -7.78 21.83 6.80
C VAL A 409 -7.86 22.00 8.30
N THR A 410 -7.54 23.19 8.79
CA THR A 410 -7.65 23.57 10.20
C THR A 410 -9.05 24.10 10.52
N VAL A 411 -9.35 24.24 11.82
CA VAL A 411 -10.59 24.90 12.26
C VAL A 411 -10.67 26.34 11.77
N ASP A 412 -9.54 27.05 11.73
CA ASP A 412 -9.53 28.46 11.30
C ASP A 412 -9.77 28.58 9.79
N ASP A 413 -9.27 27.64 8.98
CA ASP A 413 -9.62 27.55 7.56
C ASP A 413 -11.13 27.34 7.36
N LEU A 414 -11.75 26.47 8.17
CA LEU A 414 -13.20 26.23 8.12
C LEU A 414 -13.99 27.49 8.49
N LYS A 415 -13.59 28.20 9.55
CA LYS A 415 -14.21 29.47 9.95
C LYS A 415 -14.11 30.51 8.84
N GLU A 416 -12.93 30.65 8.22
CA GLU A 416 -12.71 31.58 7.12
C GLU A 416 -13.58 31.24 5.91
N MET A 417 -13.64 29.96 5.50
CA MET A 417 -14.49 29.51 4.40
C MET A 417 -15.98 29.73 4.68
N VAL A 418 -16.43 29.56 5.92
CA VAL A 418 -17.82 29.87 6.32
C VAL A 418 -18.07 31.37 6.24
N ALA A 419 -17.17 32.19 6.80
CA ALA A 419 -17.29 33.66 6.79
C ALA A 419 -17.30 34.23 5.36
N ASN A 420 -16.52 33.64 4.45
CA ASN A 420 -16.45 34.04 3.04
C ASN A 420 -17.64 33.51 2.20
N GLY A 421 -18.53 32.71 2.78
CA GLY A 421 -19.63 32.08 2.04
C GLY A 421 -19.18 30.99 1.07
N GLU A 422 -17.99 30.43 1.25
CA GLU A 422 -17.47 29.32 0.44
C GLU A 422 -17.98 27.95 0.91
N LEU A 423 -18.29 27.83 2.21
CA LEU A 423 -18.73 26.60 2.88
C LEU A 423 -19.90 26.88 3.81
N ARG A 424 -20.89 25.98 3.83
CA ARG A 424 -22.05 26.07 4.74
C ARG A 424 -22.29 24.80 5.54
N TYR A 425 -21.98 23.65 4.96
CA TYR A 425 -22.29 22.36 5.55
C TYR A 425 -21.04 21.53 5.78
N VAL A 426 -20.97 20.90 6.95
CA VAL A 426 -19.92 19.93 7.32
C VAL A 426 -20.61 18.63 7.71
N LEU A 427 -20.36 17.56 6.96
CA LEU A 427 -20.83 16.21 7.27
C LEU A 427 -19.70 15.49 8.00
N TYR A 428 -19.80 15.37 9.32
CA TYR A 428 -18.69 14.97 10.21
C TYR A 428 -19.06 13.79 11.12
N GLY A 429 -18.12 12.90 11.39
CA GLY A 429 -18.31 11.71 12.22
C GLY A 429 -17.66 10.44 11.63
N GLY A 430 -18.15 9.28 12.08
CA GLY A 430 -17.61 7.96 11.74
C GLY A 430 -16.16 7.75 12.20
N ASP A 431 -15.49 6.71 11.68
CA ASP A 431 -14.13 6.33 12.10
C ASP A 431 -13.02 7.32 11.69
N ARG A 432 -13.35 8.32 10.87
CA ARG A 432 -12.39 9.23 10.23
C ARG A 432 -12.53 10.68 10.69
N GLY A 433 -13.54 11.00 11.50
CA GLY A 433 -13.82 12.33 12.04
C GLY A 433 -13.23 12.58 13.44
N ASN A 434 -11.97 12.22 13.65
CA ASN A 434 -11.38 12.16 15.01
C ASN A 434 -10.62 13.43 15.41
N ASN A 435 -10.67 14.51 14.62
CA ASN A 435 -10.07 15.78 15.00
C ASN A 435 -10.91 16.46 16.10
N ALA A 436 -10.34 16.56 17.30
CA ALA A 436 -11.01 17.07 18.49
C ALA A 436 -11.35 18.57 18.38
N GLU A 437 -10.48 19.36 17.75
CA GLU A 437 -10.70 20.80 17.59
C GLU A 437 -11.86 21.08 16.63
N ILE A 438 -11.89 20.39 15.48
CA ILE A 438 -12.99 20.48 14.52
C ILE A 438 -14.29 20.01 15.17
N SER A 439 -14.27 18.87 15.86
CA SER A 439 -15.46 18.36 16.58
C SER A 439 -15.99 19.36 17.60
N SER A 440 -15.12 19.95 18.42
CA SER A 440 -15.50 20.93 19.44
C SER A 440 -16.08 22.21 18.82
N TRP A 441 -15.47 22.70 17.74
CA TRP A 441 -15.98 23.88 17.02
C TRP A 441 -17.36 23.62 16.40
N LEU A 442 -17.55 22.48 15.74
CA LEU A 442 -18.84 22.11 15.14
C LEU A 442 -19.97 22.05 16.19
N GLN A 443 -19.68 21.49 17.38
CA GLN A 443 -20.67 21.38 18.46
C GLN A 443 -21.02 22.72 19.11
N THR A 444 -20.09 23.67 19.13
CA THR A 444 -20.27 24.97 19.83
C THR A 444 -20.75 26.08 18.89
N SER A 445 -20.40 26.00 17.62
CA SER A 445 -20.56 27.12 16.66
C SER A 445 -21.50 26.80 15.50
N CYS A 446 -21.86 25.53 15.29
CA CYS A 446 -22.75 25.12 14.20
C CYS A 446 -24.02 24.45 14.73
N SER A 447 -25.08 24.51 13.93
CA SER A 447 -26.36 23.86 14.25
C SER A 447 -26.46 22.50 13.57
N VAL A 448 -26.99 21.49 14.27
CA VAL A 448 -27.21 20.16 13.69
C VAL A 448 -28.46 20.17 12.81
N VAL A 449 -28.32 19.68 11.58
CA VAL A 449 -29.44 19.41 10.67
C VAL A 449 -29.94 17.99 10.91
N GLN A 450 -30.88 17.86 11.85
CA GLN A 450 -31.31 16.55 12.37
C GLN A 450 -31.87 15.62 11.29
N GLU A 451 -32.63 16.16 10.33
CA GLU A 451 -33.29 15.41 9.26
C GLU A 451 -32.30 14.61 8.38
N TYR A 452 -31.08 15.12 8.22
CA TYR A 452 -30.02 14.47 7.44
C TYR A 452 -28.83 14.02 8.30
N SER A 453 -29.01 14.00 9.62
CA SER A 453 -28.05 13.41 10.56
C SER A 453 -28.45 11.95 10.81
N GLN A 454 -27.48 11.06 11.01
CA GLN A 454 -27.66 9.59 11.04
C GLN A 454 -27.81 8.92 9.66
N THR A 455 -27.35 9.56 8.59
CA THR A 455 -27.25 8.90 7.29
C THR A 455 -26.20 7.78 7.33
N ASN A 456 -26.66 6.53 7.16
CA ASN A 456 -25.83 5.39 6.77
C ASN A 456 -25.26 5.67 5.37
N THR A 457 -24.14 6.37 5.29
CA THR A 457 -23.41 6.56 4.03
C THR A 457 -22.58 5.32 3.72
N GLY A 458 -23.27 4.21 3.45
CA GLY A 458 -22.78 2.93 2.91
C GLY A 458 -21.29 2.58 3.09
N GLY A 459 -20.81 2.56 4.34
CA GLY A 459 -19.54 1.93 4.73
C GLY A 459 -19.76 0.55 5.34
N PRO A 460 -18.72 -0.29 5.51
CA PRO A 460 -18.84 -1.68 6.00
C PRO A 460 -19.36 -1.83 7.44
N GLN A 461 -19.64 -0.74 8.15
CA GLN A 461 -20.32 -0.71 9.44
C GLN A 461 -21.21 0.53 9.43
N GLY A 462 -22.46 0.42 9.89
CA GLY A 462 -23.41 1.54 9.95
C GLY A 462 -22.93 2.63 10.92
N GLN A 463 -22.07 3.51 10.43
CA GLN A 463 -21.43 4.59 11.19
C GLN A 463 -22.19 5.88 10.98
N SER A 464 -22.56 6.53 12.09
CA SER A 464 -23.35 7.77 12.07
C SER A 464 -22.48 8.97 11.70
N MET A 465 -22.85 9.62 10.60
CA MET A 465 -22.39 10.97 10.27
C MET A 465 -23.44 11.99 10.71
N THR A 466 -23.00 13.15 11.17
CA THR A 466 -23.86 14.26 11.55
C THR A 466 -23.64 15.41 10.58
N LEU A 467 -24.74 15.97 10.05
CA LEU A 467 -24.69 17.14 9.19
C LEU A 467 -24.79 18.41 10.05
N TYR A 468 -23.73 19.20 10.04
CA TYR A 468 -23.67 20.50 10.69
C TYR A 468 -23.88 21.61 9.66
N MET A 469 -24.71 22.60 10.01
CA MET A 469 -24.86 23.85 9.28
C MET A 469 -24.17 24.96 10.08
N CYS A 470 -23.14 25.55 9.48
CA CYS A 470 -22.35 26.65 10.02
C CYS A 470 -22.72 27.95 9.30
N LYS A 471 -22.82 29.06 10.04
CA LYS A 471 -23.19 30.38 9.52
C LYS A 471 -22.33 31.48 10.09
#